data_AF-A0AA48KEX0-F1
#
_entry.id   AF-A0AA48KEX0-F1
#
_cell.length_a   1.000
_cell.length_b   1.000
_cell.length_c   1.000
_cell.angle_alpha   90.00
_cell.angle_beta   90.00
_cell.angle_gamma   90.00
#
_symmetry.space_group_name_H-M   'P 1'
#
loop_
_entity.id
_entity.type
_entity.pdbx_description
1 polymer ?
#
loop_
_entity_poly.entity_id
_entity_poly.type
_entity_poly.pdbx_seq_one_letter_code
_entity_poly.pdbx_strand_id
1 'polypeptide(L)'
;MTDGAPVPSWAARLGAPEGGVLAGRDLSGFLEALLDPGATPRIHVAGSLQGQWAARIQGAGIACEVLRLETGSVLDTLMDALAAPAPGEQVWLDLDRRLGPLDLKSLDAFLAFAATRTHPPLVVLLRDDAPGLVRTQRLAVDRQGPVLLLRESGEGAYALGAPEHLARLAARGAGGGALPSGFRRPGSPARDLLVLDIDGVLIDPGRSFHEAVALALNELAPALPWDDEHYTAFKRVGGFNNDFRLAAAALALAERNELGGLRDAAGRGGFPHLEARIQALEPLCQTAIQKHYVRTRRLERPIITRAELETFPGDVAIFTGRPPEELLLAYQVLGFRLPAVSDAAPHLRKPRPEGLLQLADAFRASRVIFVGDTCDDASALRDARALNPEVDWVFAAVGPDRQWIAAEGDLTAPRLRDLLPRLAGGPGLP
;
A
#
# COMPACT_ATOMS: atom_id res chain seq x y z
N MET A 1 26.32 -14.51 -24.28
CA MET A 1 26.18 -13.24 -23.56
C MET A 1 24.71 -13.09 -23.26
N THR A 2 24.29 -13.50 -22.07
CA THR A 2 22.90 -13.35 -21.62
C THR A 2 22.75 -11.91 -21.14
N ASP A 3 22.05 -11.09 -21.91
CA ASP A 3 21.50 -9.81 -21.43
C ASP A 3 20.51 -10.14 -20.31
N GLY A 4 21.02 -10.27 -19.09
CA GLY A 4 20.20 -10.35 -17.90
C GLY A 4 19.55 -9.00 -17.71
N ALA A 5 18.22 -8.98 -17.66
CA ALA A 5 17.47 -7.79 -17.26
C ALA A 5 18.09 -7.22 -15.95
N PRO A 6 18.24 -5.90 -15.83
CA PRO A 6 18.85 -5.31 -14.65
C PRO A 6 18.10 -5.76 -13.40
N VAL A 7 18.85 -6.28 -12.41
CA VAL A 7 18.28 -6.60 -11.10
C VAL A 7 17.68 -5.31 -10.53
N PRO A 8 16.41 -5.30 -10.12
CA PRO A 8 15.76 -4.08 -9.68
C PRO A 8 16.39 -3.56 -8.40
N SER A 9 16.45 -2.24 -8.26
CA SER A 9 16.93 -1.62 -7.03
C SER A 9 16.05 -1.99 -5.85
N TRP A 10 16.62 -1.99 -4.65
CA TRP A 10 15.85 -2.22 -3.42
C TRP A 10 14.75 -1.18 -3.18
N ALA A 11 14.93 0.04 -3.69
CA ALA A 11 13.88 1.05 -3.70
C ALA A 11 12.65 0.56 -4.47
N ALA A 12 12.84 0.04 -5.68
CA ALA A 12 11.76 -0.56 -6.46
C ALA A 12 11.13 -1.76 -5.73
N ARG A 13 11.95 -2.62 -5.11
CA ARG A 13 11.48 -3.78 -4.34
C ARG A 13 10.66 -3.42 -3.09
N LEU A 14 10.80 -2.21 -2.56
CA LEU A 14 10.10 -1.75 -1.36
C LEU A 14 9.05 -0.68 -1.64
N GLY A 15 8.82 -0.35 -2.91
CA GLY A 15 7.92 0.73 -3.33
C GLY A 15 8.40 2.12 -2.91
N ALA A 16 9.67 2.28 -2.58
CA ALA A 16 10.27 3.54 -2.16
C ALA A 16 10.78 4.36 -3.36
N PRO A 17 10.83 5.71 -3.27
CA PRO A 17 11.48 6.53 -4.29
C PRO A 17 12.97 6.19 -4.41
N GLU A 18 13.59 6.59 -5.52
CA GLU A 18 15.04 6.43 -5.68
C GLU A 18 15.79 7.16 -4.56
N GLY A 19 16.77 6.47 -3.95
CA GLY A 19 17.45 6.96 -2.75
C GLY A 19 16.65 6.82 -1.44
N GLY A 20 15.41 6.31 -1.50
CA GLY A 20 14.51 6.09 -0.36
C GLY A 20 14.80 4.82 0.45
N VAL A 21 15.94 4.16 0.20
CA VAL A 21 16.41 2.99 0.95
C VAL A 21 17.90 3.13 1.22
N LEU A 22 18.31 2.91 2.47
CA LEU A 22 19.71 2.87 2.87
C LEU A 22 20.02 1.57 3.60
N ALA A 23 21.05 0.87 3.13
CA ALA A 23 21.47 -0.42 3.69
C ALA A 23 22.49 -0.24 4.81
N GLY A 24 22.35 -1.01 5.88
CA GLY A 24 23.24 -0.99 7.03
C GLY A 24 23.53 -2.40 7.52
N ARG A 25 24.57 -2.54 8.34
CA ARG A 25 24.93 -3.84 8.92
C ARG A 25 23.96 -4.27 10.03
N ASP A 26 23.48 -3.31 10.81
CA ASP A 26 22.58 -3.52 11.95
C ASP A 26 21.80 -2.22 12.26
N LEU A 27 20.83 -2.29 13.16
CA LEU A 27 20.09 -1.10 13.61
C LEU A 27 20.97 -0.09 14.36
N SER A 28 22.01 -0.56 15.06
CA SER A 28 22.84 0.30 15.90
C SER A 28 23.55 1.36 15.08
N GLY A 29 24.08 1.02 13.90
CA GLY A 29 24.73 1.98 13.02
C GLY A 29 23.81 3.14 12.61
N PHE A 30 22.54 2.85 12.31
CA PHE A 30 21.54 3.89 12.01
C PHE A 30 21.23 4.77 13.21
N LEU A 31 21.03 4.15 14.38
CA LEU A 31 20.70 4.86 15.61
C LEU A 31 21.84 5.76 16.08
N GLU A 32 23.09 5.34 15.96
CA GLU A 32 24.27 6.19 16.26
C GLU A 32 24.35 7.40 15.33
N ALA A 33 24.08 7.22 14.03
CA ALA A 33 24.08 8.34 13.09
C ALA A 33 22.96 9.36 13.36
N LEU A 34 21.91 8.97 14.08
CA LEU A 34 20.83 9.87 14.53
C LEU A 34 21.21 10.69 15.78
N LEU A 35 22.22 10.28 16.55
CA LEU A 35 22.65 10.99 17.76
C LEU A 35 23.55 12.18 17.41
N ASP A 36 22.94 13.34 17.16
CA ASP A 36 23.63 14.60 16.89
C ASP A 36 23.52 15.60 18.05
N PRO A 37 24.48 15.71 18.99
CA PRO A 37 24.38 16.71 20.03
C PRO A 37 24.43 18.16 19.51
N GLY A 38 24.95 18.37 18.29
CA GLY A 38 24.98 19.70 17.65
C GLY A 38 23.69 20.09 16.94
N ALA A 39 22.90 19.10 16.50
CA ALA A 39 21.68 19.34 15.71
C ALA A 39 20.39 18.82 16.37
N THR A 40 20.48 17.99 17.40
CA THR A 40 19.34 17.34 18.08
C THR A 40 19.30 17.77 19.54
N PRO A 41 18.44 18.74 19.90
CA PRO A 41 18.38 19.24 21.27
C PRO A 41 17.72 18.23 22.23
N ARG A 42 16.78 17.42 21.72
CA ARG A 42 16.02 16.45 22.52
C ARG A 42 15.52 15.28 21.68
N ILE A 43 15.47 14.10 22.31
CA ILE A 43 14.83 12.90 21.77
C ILE A 43 13.82 12.36 22.77
N HIS A 44 12.57 12.22 22.33
CA HIS A 44 11.53 11.51 23.08
C HIS A 44 11.56 10.03 22.69
N VAL A 45 11.49 9.12 23.65
CA VAL A 45 11.50 7.67 23.38
C VAL A 45 10.28 6.99 24.00
N ALA A 46 9.67 6.07 23.26
CA ALA A 46 8.55 5.27 23.74
C ALA A 46 8.61 3.84 23.20
N GLY A 47 8.30 2.87 24.06
CA GLY A 47 8.16 1.46 23.70
C GLY A 47 9.03 0.51 24.53
N SER A 48 9.15 -0.74 24.09
CA SER A 48 9.69 -1.84 24.91
C SER A 48 11.14 -1.65 25.34
N LEU A 49 11.97 -1.02 24.50
CA LEU A 49 13.39 -0.76 24.77
C LEU A 49 13.70 0.69 25.14
N GLN A 50 12.69 1.47 25.49
CA GLN A 50 12.86 2.90 25.81
C GLN A 50 13.94 3.17 26.87
N GLY A 51 14.09 2.31 27.87
CA GLY A 51 15.13 2.47 28.90
C GLY A 51 16.56 2.29 28.38
N GLN A 52 16.78 1.35 27.45
CA GLN A 52 18.10 1.15 26.84
C GLN A 52 18.47 2.33 25.94
N TRP A 53 17.51 2.83 25.16
CA TRP A 53 17.72 3.99 24.30
C TRP A 53 17.93 5.27 25.09
N ALA A 54 17.16 5.50 26.15
CA ALA A 54 17.32 6.68 26.99
C ALA A 54 18.74 6.79 27.56
N ALA A 55 19.30 5.70 28.09
CA ALA A 55 20.66 5.68 28.61
C ALA A 55 21.70 6.02 27.52
N ARG A 56 21.50 5.52 26.31
CA ARG A 56 22.41 5.74 25.17
C ARG A 56 22.36 7.18 24.67
N ILE A 57 21.15 7.75 24.54
CA ILE A 57 20.91 9.14 24.14
C ILE A 57 21.54 10.11 25.15
N GLN A 58 21.30 9.88 26.44
CA GLN A 58 21.87 10.69 27.52
C GLN A 58 23.40 10.61 27.53
N GLY A 59 23.96 9.42 27.28
CA GLY A 59 25.40 9.21 27.13
C GLY A 59 26.04 10.00 25.97
N ALA A 60 25.28 10.28 24.92
CA ALA A 60 25.70 11.12 23.80
C ALA A 60 25.57 12.64 24.07
N GLY A 61 25.11 13.03 25.27
CA GLY A 61 24.93 14.43 25.66
C GLY A 61 23.64 15.09 25.14
N ILE A 62 22.67 14.29 24.71
CA ILE A 62 21.38 14.77 24.20
C ILE A 62 20.31 14.64 25.30
N ALA A 63 19.42 15.63 25.42
CA ALA A 63 18.31 15.53 26.35
C ALA A 63 17.37 14.39 25.93
N CYS A 64 16.97 13.54 26.88
CA CYS A 64 16.07 12.43 26.61
C CYS A 64 14.87 12.43 27.54
N GLU A 65 13.68 12.26 26.95
CA GLU A 65 12.44 12.09 27.68
C GLU A 65 11.82 10.72 27.35
N VAL A 66 11.50 9.95 28.39
CA VAL A 66 10.84 8.64 28.23
C VAL A 66 9.33 8.84 28.37
N LEU A 67 8.59 8.65 27.28
CA LEU A 67 7.14 8.78 27.26
C LEU A 67 6.49 7.50 27.76
N ARG A 68 5.63 7.62 28.77
CA ARG A 68 4.83 6.49 29.27
C ARG A 68 3.50 6.45 28.54
N LEU A 69 3.35 5.49 27.64
CA LEU A 69 2.12 5.33 26.87
C LEU A 69 1.10 4.51 27.66
N GLU A 70 0.09 5.18 28.21
CA GLU A 70 -1.02 4.54 28.92
C GLU A 70 -2.18 4.24 27.96
N THR A 71 -2.85 3.11 28.18
CA THR A 71 -4.00 2.71 27.35
C THR A 71 -5.11 3.75 27.45
N GLY A 72 -5.48 4.35 26.31
CA GLY A 72 -6.54 5.36 26.21
C GLY A 72 -6.07 6.82 26.14
N SER A 73 -4.78 7.12 26.42
CA SER A 73 -4.22 8.48 26.35
C SER A 73 -2.92 8.55 25.53
N VAL A 74 -2.57 7.48 24.82
CA VAL A 74 -1.33 7.39 24.02
C VAL A 74 -1.17 8.56 23.07
N LEU A 75 -2.22 8.86 22.30
CA LEU A 75 -2.16 9.92 21.28
C LEU A 75 -1.95 11.28 21.94
N ASP A 76 -2.67 11.57 23.02
CA ASP A 76 -2.53 12.82 23.77
C ASP A 76 -1.11 12.97 24.33
N THR A 77 -0.56 11.91 24.92
CA THR A 77 0.81 11.92 25.45
C THR A 77 1.84 12.23 24.36
N LEU A 78 1.69 11.64 23.18
CA LEU A 78 2.56 11.88 22.04
C LEU A 78 2.39 13.30 21.48
N MET A 79 1.16 13.80 21.41
CA MET A 79 0.85 15.15 20.90
C MET A 79 1.33 16.24 21.87
N ASP A 80 1.18 16.03 23.17
CA ASP A 80 1.65 16.94 24.22
C ASP A 80 3.17 17.08 24.21
N ALA A 81 3.89 15.96 24.00
CA ALA A 81 5.34 15.97 23.82
C ALA A 81 5.78 16.86 22.65
N LEU A 82 4.93 17.03 21.63
CA LEU A 82 5.18 17.82 20.43
C LEU A 82 4.29 19.07 20.33
N ALA A 83 3.80 19.61 21.44
CA ALA A 83 2.97 20.82 21.41
C ALA A 83 3.70 22.01 20.76
N ALA A 84 5.01 22.16 21.06
CA ALA A 84 5.87 23.21 20.51
C ALA A 84 7.33 22.70 20.38
N PRO A 85 7.63 21.85 19.38
CA PRO A 85 8.95 21.23 19.24
C PRO A 85 10.01 22.25 18.81
N ALA A 86 11.21 22.13 19.40
CA ALA A 86 12.38 22.87 18.93
C ALA A 86 12.90 22.30 17.58
N PRO A 87 13.63 23.10 16.78
CA PRO A 87 14.30 22.61 15.59
C PRO A 87 15.21 21.41 15.90
N GLY A 88 15.03 20.31 15.15
CA GLY A 88 15.86 19.12 15.27
C GLY A 88 15.43 18.12 16.35
N GLU A 89 14.31 18.35 17.04
CA GLU A 89 13.75 17.34 17.95
C GLU A 89 13.39 16.04 17.21
N GLN A 90 13.51 14.92 17.92
CA GLN A 90 13.18 13.60 17.41
C GLN A 90 12.25 12.84 18.35
N VAL A 91 11.45 11.92 17.79
CA VAL A 91 10.62 10.98 18.54
C VAL A 91 10.92 9.57 18.05
N TRP A 92 11.40 8.70 18.93
CA TRP A 92 11.69 7.31 18.60
C TRP A 92 10.60 6.41 19.18
N LEU A 93 9.84 5.78 18.29
CA LEU A 93 8.74 4.88 18.61
C LEU A 93 9.14 3.45 18.27
N ASP A 94 9.22 2.62 19.29
CA ASP A 94 9.57 1.22 19.16
C ASP A 94 8.30 0.36 19.02
N LEU A 95 8.06 -0.10 17.78
CA LEU A 95 6.82 -0.70 17.29
C LEU A 95 6.73 -2.23 17.51
N ASP A 96 7.22 -2.71 18.65
CA ASP A 96 7.24 -4.14 18.94
C ASP A 96 5.81 -4.73 19.13
N ARG A 97 5.71 -6.06 19.10
CA ARG A 97 4.43 -6.78 19.32
C ARG A 97 3.77 -6.52 20.68
N ARG A 98 4.46 -5.83 21.60
CA ARG A 98 4.00 -5.49 22.94
C ARG A 98 3.65 -4.01 23.08
N LEU A 99 3.55 -3.24 21.99
CA LEU A 99 2.78 -1.99 21.97
C LEU A 99 1.29 -2.30 22.20
N GLY A 100 0.99 -2.65 23.44
CA GLY A 100 -0.35 -2.85 23.97
C GLY A 100 -1.26 -1.61 23.90
N PRO A 101 -0.84 -0.40 23.45
CA PRO A 101 -1.81 0.69 23.29
C PRO A 101 -1.70 1.63 22.04
N LEU A 102 -0.64 1.61 21.21
CA LEU A 102 -0.53 2.50 20.02
C LEU A 102 -1.00 1.79 18.74
N ASP A 103 -2.26 1.96 18.38
CA ASP A 103 -2.79 1.46 17.11
C ASP A 103 -2.32 2.30 15.90
N LEU A 104 -2.46 1.74 14.70
CA LEU A 104 -2.04 2.42 13.46
C LEU A 104 -2.81 3.70 13.17
N LYS A 105 -4.06 3.82 13.65
CA LYS A 105 -4.87 5.03 13.43
C LYS A 105 -4.33 6.17 14.28
N SER A 106 -3.96 5.88 15.52
CA SER A 106 -3.33 6.80 16.46
C SER A 106 -1.94 7.18 15.97
N LEU A 107 -1.15 6.23 15.48
CA LEU A 107 0.14 6.52 14.86
C LEU A 107 -0.02 7.44 13.62
N ASP A 108 -0.99 7.15 12.76
CA ASP A 108 -1.25 7.93 11.57
C ASP A 108 -1.68 9.38 11.90
N ALA A 109 -2.58 9.53 12.87
CA ALA A 109 -3.00 10.83 13.39
C ALA A 109 -1.84 11.61 14.02
N PHE A 110 -1.01 10.92 14.81
CA PHE A 110 0.19 11.50 15.42
C PHE A 110 1.18 12.01 14.37
N LEU A 111 1.48 11.22 13.34
CA LEU A 111 2.39 11.62 12.28
C LEU A 111 1.84 12.80 11.46
N ALA A 112 0.52 12.82 11.19
CA ALA A 112 -0.12 13.97 10.57
C ALA A 112 0.00 15.22 11.45
N PHE A 113 -0.21 15.10 12.76
CA PHE A 113 -0.02 16.19 13.71
C PHE A 113 1.43 16.69 13.75
N ALA A 114 2.41 15.78 13.84
CA ALA A 114 3.83 16.10 13.85
C ALA A 114 4.27 16.85 12.57
N ALA A 115 3.71 16.49 11.42
CA ALA A 115 3.99 17.16 10.15
C ALA A 115 3.48 18.62 10.09
N THR A 116 2.49 18.99 10.91
CA THR A 116 1.94 20.37 10.94
C THR A 116 2.69 21.32 11.87
N ARG A 117 3.70 20.84 12.59
CA ARG A 117 4.48 21.69 13.52
C ARG A 117 5.34 22.67 12.73
N THR A 118 5.63 23.84 13.30
CA THR A 118 6.52 24.85 12.69
C THR A 118 7.91 24.27 12.39
N HIS A 119 8.38 23.38 13.27
CA HIS A 119 9.57 22.57 13.08
C HIS A 119 9.16 21.09 13.22
N PRO A 120 8.78 20.42 12.11
CA PRO A 120 8.40 19.01 12.15
C PRO A 120 9.55 18.15 12.70
N PRO A 121 9.34 17.40 13.79
CA PRO A 121 10.37 16.55 14.36
C PRO A 121 10.58 15.29 13.51
N LEU A 122 11.78 14.71 13.59
CA LEU A 122 12.06 13.41 12.98
C LEU A 122 11.43 12.30 13.83
N VAL A 123 10.43 11.62 13.27
CA VAL A 123 9.82 10.44 13.88
C VAL A 123 10.51 9.19 13.36
N VAL A 124 11.19 8.48 14.25
CA VAL A 124 11.91 7.24 13.97
C VAL A 124 11.07 6.07 14.45
N LEU A 125 10.62 5.23 13.53
CA LEU A 125 9.88 4.01 13.80
C LEU A 125 10.87 2.83 13.84
N LEU A 126 10.94 2.13 14.97
CA LEU A 126 11.85 1.01 15.19
C LEU A 126 11.05 -0.30 15.25
N ARG A 127 11.66 -1.41 14.80
CA ARG A 127 11.21 -2.79 15.08
C ARG A 127 9.70 -2.99 14.96
N ASP A 128 9.21 -2.63 13.80
CA ASP A 128 7.85 -2.87 13.36
C ASP A 128 7.66 -4.36 13.08
N ASP A 129 7.32 -5.10 14.14
CA ASP A 129 7.10 -6.56 14.13
C ASP A 129 5.60 -6.92 14.27
N ALA A 130 4.74 -5.89 14.31
CA ALA A 130 3.31 -5.95 14.57
C ALA A 130 2.48 -6.12 13.27
N PRO A 131 1.18 -6.48 13.35
CA PRO A 131 0.29 -6.67 12.18
C PRO A 131 0.10 -5.43 11.27
N GLY A 132 0.76 -4.32 11.60
CA GLY A 132 0.70 -3.04 10.88
C GLY A 132 1.84 -2.78 9.91
N LEU A 133 2.76 -3.74 9.70
CA LEU A 133 3.99 -3.59 8.93
C LEU A 133 3.83 -2.90 7.56
N VAL A 134 2.72 -3.18 6.87
CA VAL A 134 2.42 -2.58 5.56
C VAL A 134 2.21 -1.09 5.71
N ARG A 135 1.40 -0.71 6.72
CA ARG A 135 0.94 0.66 6.90
C ARG A 135 2.08 1.54 7.38
N THR A 136 2.84 1.11 8.38
CA THR A 136 4.05 1.79 8.88
C THR A 136 5.10 2.01 7.78
N GLN A 137 5.32 1.05 6.90
CA GLN A 137 6.15 1.23 5.71
C GLN A 137 5.58 2.30 4.78
N ARG A 138 4.26 2.30 4.50
CA ARG A 138 3.60 3.40 3.77
C ARG A 138 3.78 4.74 4.48
N LEU A 139 3.66 4.79 5.81
CA LEU A 139 3.83 6.05 6.55
C LEU A 139 5.23 6.65 6.37
N ALA A 140 6.26 5.81 6.23
CA ALA A 140 7.63 6.25 5.96
C ALA A 140 7.87 6.58 4.48
N VAL A 141 7.33 5.79 3.55
CA VAL A 141 7.56 5.93 2.11
C VAL A 141 6.73 7.07 1.49
N ASP A 142 5.45 7.16 1.86
CA ASP A 142 4.47 7.99 1.14
C ASP A 142 4.44 9.42 1.63
N ARG A 143 4.58 9.59 2.94
CA ARG A 143 4.46 10.91 3.53
C ARG A 143 5.57 11.84 3.05
N GLN A 144 6.69 11.27 2.56
CA GLN A 144 7.92 11.98 2.20
C GLN A 144 8.28 13.08 3.24
N GLY A 145 7.90 12.84 4.49
CA GLY A 145 8.04 13.75 5.61
C GLY A 145 9.19 13.33 6.52
N PRO A 146 9.30 13.89 7.72
CA PRO A 146 10.34 13.54 8.69
C PRO A 146 9.99 12.22 9.39
N VAL A 147 9.76 11.16 8.62
CA VAL A 147 9.50 9.81 9.12
C VAL A 147 10.59 8.88 8.59
N LEU A 148 11.19 8.13 9.50
CA LEU A 148 12.24 7.16 9.20
C LEU A 148 11.85 5.81 9.81
N LEU A 149 11.72 4.78 8.97
CA LEU A 149 11.49 3.42 9.43
C LEU A 149 12.81 2.65 9.39
N LEU A 150 13.22 2.09 10.53
CA LEU A 150 14.40 1.24 10.64
C LEU A 150 13.98 -0.22 10.80
N ARG A 151 14.48 -1.07 9.90
CA ARG A 151 14.20 -2.52 9.88
C ARG A 151 15.48 -3.33 9.93
N GLU A 152 15.35 -4.51 10.51
CA GLU A 152 16.45 -5.46 10.68
C GLU A 152 16.01 -6.85 10.24
N SER A 153 16.71 -7.34 9.22
CA SER A 153 16.72 -8.73 8.82
C SER A 153 17.85 -9.47 9.53
N GLY A 154 17.96 -10.78 9.36
CA GLY A 154 19.09 -11.53 9.93
C GLY A 154 20.34 -11.48 9.05
N GLU A 155 20.28 -10.81 7.89
CA GLU A 155 21.42 -10.59 6.99
C GLU A 155 21.94 -9.14 7.04
N GLY A 156 21.22 -8.25 7.71
CA GLY A 156 21.54 -6.83 7.79
C GLY A 156 20.33 -5.98 8.16
N ALA A 157 20.51 -4.67 8.19
CA ALA A 157 19.45 -3.70 8.45
C ALA A 157 19.26 -2.75 7.27
N TYR A 158 18.11 -2.10 7.21
CA TYR A 158 17.86 -1.05 6.25
C TYR A 158 16.97 0.04 6.84
N ALA A 159 17.14 1.25 6.32
CA ALA A 159 16.33 2.40 6.64
C ALA A 159 15.47 2.77 5.43
N LEU A 160 14.20 3.12 5.68
CA LEU A 160 13.25 3.64 4.71
C LEU A 160 12.78 5.03 5.13
N GLY A 161 12.72 5.94 4.18
CA GLY A 161 12.26 7.30 4.41
C GLY A 161 12.61 8.21 3.24
N ALA A 162 12.45 9.51 3.45
CA ALA A 162 12.77 10.50 2.44
C ALA A 162 14.28 10.49 2.08
N PRO A 163 14.67 10.56 0.79
CA PRO A 163 16.06 10.46 0.36
C PRO A 163 17.02 11.43 1.07
N GLU A 164 16.55 12.63 1.39
CA GLU A 164 17.32 13.66 2.11
C GLU A 164 17.68 13.24 3.55
N HIS A 165 16.80 12.51 4.24
CA HIS A 165 17.09 12.00 5.58
C HIS A 165 18.10 10.86 5.50
N LEU A 166 17.94 9.97 4.51
CA LEU A 166 18.85 8.86 4.30
C LEU A 166 20.25 9.33 3.87
N ALA A 167 20.34 10.36 3.03
CA ALA A 167 21.62 10.97 2.67
C ALA A 167 22.37 11.55 3.89
N ARG A 168 21.66 12.15 4.85
CA ARG A 168 22.26 12.63 6.11
C ARG A 168 22.79 11.49 6.96
N LEU A 169 22.05 10.39 7.08
CA LEU A 169 22.53 9.19 7.77
C LEU A 169 23.79 8.64 7.12
N ALA A 170 23.78 8.50 5.79
CA ALA A 170 24.93 8.05 5.01
C ALA A 170 26.17 8.93 5.22
N ALA A 171 26.01 10.25 5.22
CA ALA A 171 27.10 11.20 5.48
C ALA A 171 27.69 11.07 6.89
N ARG A 172 26.92 10.53 7.84
CA ARG A 172 27.36 10.25 9.22
C ARG A 172 27.85 8.83 9.43
N GLY A 173 28.05 8.08 8.36
CA GLY A 173 28.60 6.72 8.40
C GLY A 173 27.56 5.64 8.70
N ALA A 174 26.27 5.97 8.79
CA ALA A 174 25.23 4.94 8.74
C ALA A 174 25.15 4.40 7.30
N GLY A 175 25.52 3.15 7.10
CA GLY A 175 25.64 2.60 5.76
C GLY A 175 26.60 1.42 5.69
N GLY A 176 26.95 1.03 4.47
CA GLY A 176 28.03 0.06 4.22
C GLY A 176 27.69 -1.38 4.55
N GLY A 177 26.40 -1.71 4.73
CA GLY A 177 25.90 -3.08 4.68
C GLY A 177 25.50 -3.46 3.26
N ALA A 178 25.46 -4.76 2.97
CA ALA A 178 24.70 -5.24 1.83
C ALA A 178 23.21 -5.07 2.15
N LEU A 179 22.41 -4.71 1.15
CA LEU A 179 20.97 -4.90 1.28
C LEU A 179 20.74 -6.40 1.46
N PRO A 180 19.81 -6.82 2.33
CA PRO A 180 19.49 -8.23 2.50
C PRO A 180 19.25 -8.91 1.15
N SER A 181 19.50 -10.21 1.03
CA SER A 181 19.15 -10.95 -0.20
C SER A 181 17.63 -11.08 -0.35
N GLY A 182 16.93 -11.17 0.78
CA GLY A 182 15.47 -11.15 0.87
C GLY A 182 14.96 -10.53 2.16
N PHE A 183 13.64 -10.38 2.27
CA PHE A 183 12.96 -9.70 3.37
C PHE A 183 12.89 -10.51 4.69
N ARG A 184 13.54 -11.67 4.72
CA ARG A 184 13.48 -12.62 5.84
C ARG A 184 14.71 -12.53 6.74
N ARG A 185 14.50 -12.83 8.03
CA ARG A 185 15.61 -13.30 8.87
C ARG A 185 15.87 -14.78 8.57
N PRO A 186 17.11 -15.20 8.29
CA PRO A 186 17.47 -16.61 8.22
C PRO A 186 16.94 -17.37 9.45
N GLY A 187 16.27 -18.50 9.21
CA GLY A 187 15.63 -19.30 10.26
C GLY A 187 14.22 -18.87 10.69
N SER A 188 13.64 -17.82 10.09
CA SER A 188 12.23 -17.48 10.33
C SER A 188 11.29 -18.53 9.71
N PRO A 189 10.20 -18.94 10.39
CA PRO A 189 9.25 -19.91 9.84
C PRO A 189 8.68 -19.42 8.50
N ALA A 190 8.44 -20.33 7.54
CA ALA A 190 7.72 -20.02 6.30
C ALA A 190 6.37 -19.35 6.64
N ARG A 191 6.07 -18.25 5.96
CA ARG A 191 4.87 -17.44 6.15
C ARG A 191 4.23 -17.28 4.80
N ASP A 192 3.09 -17.91 4.65
CA ASP A 192 2.27 -17.78 3.47
C ASP A 192 1.39 -16.55 3.66
N LEU A 193 1.33 -15.72 2.62
CA LEU A 193 0.47 -14.55 2.56
C LEU A 193 -0.57 -14.74 1.44
N LEU A 194 -1.84 -14.71 1.80
CA LEU A 194 -2.94 -14.64 0.86
C LEU A 194 -3.28 -13.17 0.61
N VAL A 195 -2.97 -12.68 -0.59
CA VAL A 195 -3.36 -11.34 -1.04
C VAL A 195 -4.62 -11.45 -1.89
N LEU A 196 -5.57 -10.55 -1.68
CA LEU A 196 -6.89 -10.59 -2.31
C LEU A 196 -7.19 -9.26 -3.00
N ASP A 197 -7.67 -9.29 -4.24
CA ASP A 197 -8.40 -8.13 -4.77
C ASP A 197 -9.77 -7.99 -4.05
N ILE A 198 -10.45 -6.86 -4.26
CA ILE A 198 -11.80 -6.62 -3.74
C ILE A 198 -12.85 -7.04 -4.75
N ASP A 199 -12.87 -6.38 -5.90
CA ASP A 199 -13.91 -6.56 -6.90
C ASP A 199 -13.80 -7.94 -7.55
N GLY A 200 -14.92 -8.66 -7.67
CA GLY A 200 -14.94 -10.04 -8.20
C GLY A 200 -14.35 -11.11 -7.27
N VAL A 201 -13.61 -10.72 -6.23
CA VAL A 201 -12.94 -11.64 -5.28
C VAL A 201 -13.59 -11.64 -3.91
N LEU A 202 -13.59 -10.49 -3.21
CA LEU A 202 -14.19 -10.31 -1.89
C LEU A 202 -15.62 -9.77 -1.98
N ILE A 203 -15.89 -8.93 -2.97
CA ILE A 203 -17.16 -8.24 -3.19
C ILE A 203 -17.59 -8.49 -4.64
N ASP A 204 -18.85 -8.85 -4.80
CA ASP A 204 -19.53 -8.78 -6.08
C ASP A 204 -20.01 -7.33 -6.26
N PRO A 205 -19.42 -6.56 -7.19
CA PRO A 205 -19.79 -5.16 -7.38
C PRO A 205 -21.20 -5.00 -7.96
N GLY A 206 -21.79 -6.06 -8.54
CA GLY A 206 -23.08 -6.00 -9.21
C GLY A 206 -23.13 -4.87 -10.24
N ARG A 207 -24.12 -3.97 -10.10
CA ARG A 207 -24.27 -2.77 -10.94
C ARG A 207 -23.81 -1.47 -10.24
N SER A 208 -23.08 -1.57 -9.12
CA SER A 208 -22.72 -0.42 -8.28
C SER A 208 -21.99 0.68 -9.07
N PHE A 209 -20.94 0.30 -9.82
CA PHE A 209 -20.14 1.22 -10.63
C PHE A 209 -20.87 1.73 -11.88
N HIS A 210 -21.58 0.83 -12.59
CA HIS A 210 -22.42 1.20 -13.73
C HIS A 210 -23.43 2.29 -13.35
N GLU A 211 -24.16 2.11 -12.25
CA GLU A 211 -25.14 3.07 -11.77
C GLU A 211 -24.48 4.36 -11.25
N ALA A 212 -23.34 4.28 -10.58
CA ALA A 212 -22.63 5.47 -10.10
C ALA A 212 -22.18 6.37 -11.25
N VAL A 213 -21.62 5.78 -12.31
CA VAL A 213 -21.21 6.51 -13.52
C VAL A 213 -22.42 7.11 -14.23
N ALA A 214 -23.49 6.32 -14.41
CA ALA A 214 -24.71 6.82 -15.07
C ALA A 214 -25.33 8.00 -14.31
N LEU A 215 -25.42 7.93 -12.98
CA LEU A 215 -25.94 9.00 -12.14
C LEU A 215 -25.05 10.25 -12.17
N ALA A 216 -23.72 10.07 -12.14
CA ALA A 216 -22.76 11.16 -12.22
C ALA A 216 -22.82 11.87 -13.57
N LEU A 217 -22.85 11.12 -14.67
CA LEU A 217 -22.97 11.67 -16.01
C LEU A 217 -24.32 12.39 -16.21
N ASN A 218 -25.42 11.85 -15.69
CA ASN A 218 -26.72 12.52 -15.72
C ASN A 218 -26.73 13.81 -14.88
N GLU A 219 -25.97 13.89 -13.79
CA GLU A 219 -25.80 15.13 -13.01
C GLU A 219 -24.95 16.18 -13.75
N LEU A 220 -23.84 15.75 -14.36
CA LEU A 220 -22.88 16.65 -15.00
C LEU A 220 -23.32 17.08 -16.40
N ALA A 221 -23.98 16.21 -17.15
CA ALA A 221 -24.45 16.44 -18.51
C ALA A 221 -25.79 15.71 -18.76
N PRO A 222 -26.93 16.25 -18.30
CA PRO A 222 -28.24 15.59 -18.40
C PRO A 222 -28.71 15.24 -19.82
N ALA A 223 -28.16 15.92 -20.83
CA ALA A 223 -28.48 15.68 -22.24
C ALA A 223 -27.56 14.62 -22.89
N LEU A 224 -26.57 14.10 -22.16
CA LEU A 224 -25.64 13.08 -22.66
C LEU A 224 -26.40 11.76 -22.85
N PRO A 225 -26.45 11.19 -24.06
CA PRO A 225 -26.96 9.83 -24.23
C PRO A 225 -25.97 8.86 -23.58
N TRP A 226 -26.40 8.23 -22.48
CA TRP A 226 -25.60 7.26 -21.74
C TRP A 226 -26.41 6.00 -21.40
N ASP A 227 -25.81 4.84 -21.62
CA ASP A 227 -26.37 3.53 -21.27
C ASP A 227 -25.25 2.51 -20.93
N ASP A 228 -25.65 1.29 -20.58
CA ASP A 228 -24.71 0.21 -20.24
C ASP A 228 -23.83 -0.23 -21.41
N GLU A 229 -24.27 -0.03 -22.66
CA GLU A 229 -23.45 -0.34 -23.85
C GLU A 229 -22.28 0.64 -23.96
N HIS A 230 -22.47 1.92 -23.61
CA HIS A 230 -21.38 2.89 -23.55
C HIS A 230 -20.34 2.49 -22.50
N TYR A 231 -20.77 2.14 -21.29
CA TYR A 231 -19.86 1.70 -20.23
C TYR A 231 -19.04 0.47 -20.67
N THR A 232 -19.72 -0.53 -21.25
CA THR A 232 -19.07 -1.74 -21.77
C THR A 232 -18.10 -1.43 -22.90
N ALA A 233 -18.47 -0.52 -23.82
CA ALA A 233 -17.61 -0.10 -24.92
C ALA A 233 -16.33 0.57 -24.40
N PHE A 234 -16.41 1.44 -23.38
CA PHE A 234 -15.24 2.03 -22.76
C PHE A 234 -14.25 1.00 -22.20
N LYS A 235 -14.75 -0.05 -21.53
CA LYS A 235 -13.88 -1.13 -21.04
C LYS A 235 -13.17 -1.85 -22.21
N ARG A 236 -13.81 -1.97 -23.38
CA ARG A 236 -13.22 -2.55 -24.59
C ARG A 236 -12.23 -1.63 -25.30
N VAL A 237 -12.37 -0.31 -25.20
CA VAL A 237 -11.37 0.64 -25.73
C VAL A 237 -10.02 0.43 -25.05
N GLY A 238 -10.02 0.13 -23.75
CA GLY A 238 -8.81 0.09 -22.93
C GLY A 238 -8.29 1.50 -22.59
N GLY A 239 -7.37 1.61 -21.63
CA GLY A 239 -6.82 2.90 -21.19
C GLY A 239 -7.67 3.68 -20.17
N PHE A 240 -8.77 3.08 -19.69
CA PHE A 240 -9.66 3.64 -18.66
C PHE A 240 -9.57 2.80 -17.38
N ASN A 241 -8.48 3.04 -16.65
CA ASN A 241 -8.12 2.33 -15.41
C ASN A 241 -9.01 2.67 -14.21
N ASN A 242 -9.81 3.73 -14.28
CA ASN A 242 -10.80 4.06 -13.27
C ASN A 242 -12.06 4.64 -13.93
N ASP A 243 -13.17 4.65 -13.19
CA ASP A 243 -14.46 5.10 -13.70
C ASP A 243 -14.56 6.63 -13.82
N PHE A 244 -13.71 7.39 -13.13
CA PHE A 244 -13.65 8.84 -13.20
C PHE A 244 -13.09 9.30 -14.55
N ARG A 245 -12.01 8.66 -15.00
CA ARG A 245 -11.37 8.85 -16.30
C ARG A 245 -12.28 8.40 -17.43
N LEU A 246 -13.02 7.30 -17.23
CA LEU A 246 -14.07 6.84 -18.16
C LEU A 246 -15.15 7.92 -18.33
N ALA A 247 -15.72 8.43 -17.23
CA ALA A 247 -16.73 9.48 -17.30
C ALA A 247 -16.18 10.79 -17.87
N ALA A 248 -14.95 11.18 -17.52
CA ALA A 248 -14.27 12.35 -18.08
C ALA A 248 -14.11 12.23 -19.60
N ALA A 249 -13.76 11.04 -20.10
CA ALA A 249 -13.70 10.78 -21.53
C ALA A 249 -15.07 10.74 -22.21
N ALA A 250 -16.11 10.24 -21.54
CA ALA A 250 -17.47 10.33 -22.05
C ALA A 250 -17.90 11.78 -22.27
N LEU A 251 -17.62 12.65 -21.30
CA LEU A 251 -17.87 14.10 -21.42
C LEU A 251 -17.01 14.74 -22.52
N ALA A 252 -15.71 14.46 -22.58
CA ALA A 252 -14.81 15.02 -23.59
C ALA A 252 -15.20 14.60 -25.02
N LEU A 253 -15.61 13.35 -25.23
CA LEU A 253 -16.12 12.87 -26.51
C LEU A 253 -17.45 13.56 -26.87
N ALA A 254 -18.34 13.74 -25.88
CA ALA A 254 -19.62 14.40 -26.10
C ALA A 254 -19.47 15.88 -26.49
N GLU A 255 -18.53 16.60 -25.88
CA GLU A 255 -18.17 17.99 -26.25
C GLU A 255 -17.78 18.12 -27.73
N ARG A 256 -17.26 17.04 -28.33
CA ARG A 256 -16.83 16.99 -29.74
C ARG A 256 -17.80 16.24 -30.65
N ASN A 257 -18.93 15.76 -30.10
CA ASN A 257 -19.88 14.91 -30.81
C ASN A 257 -19.24 13.61 -31.37
N GLU A 258 -18.23 13.09 -30.66
CA GLU A 258 -17.45 11.90 -31.04
C GLU A 258 -17.89 10.63 -30.28
N LEU A 259 -18.83 10.73 -29.32
CA LEU A 259 -19.27 9.59 -28.50
C LEU A 259 -19.84 8.43 -29.32
N GLY A 260 -20.50 8.72 -30.45
CA GLY A 260 -21.04 7.69 -31.34
C GLY A 260 -19.98 6.75 -31.93
N GLY A 261 -18.72 7.21 -32.04
CA GLY A 261 -17.59 6.40 -32.54
C GLY A 261 -16.97 5.48 -31.49
N LEU A 262 -17.45 5.48 -30.24
CA LEU A 262 -16.87 4.73 -29.14
C LEU A 262 -16.81 3.21 -29.41
N ARG A 263 -17.82 2.66 -30.09
CA ARG A 263 -17.90 1.22 -30.40
C ARG A 263 -16.79 0.75 -31.34
N ASP A 264 -16.31 1.64 -32.20
CA ASP A 264 -15.25 1.38 -33.19
C ASP A 264 -13.83 1.66 -32.63
N ALA A 265 -13.74 1.98 -31.34
CA ALA A 265 -12.50 2.32 -30.65
C ALA A 265 -11.92 1.18 -29.80
N ALA A 266 -12.45 -0.04 -29.90
CA ALA A 266 -11.95 -1.19 -29.16
C ALA A 266 -10.43 -1.40 -29.38
N GLY A 267 -9.68 -1.61 -28.30
CA GLY A 267 -8.24 -1.83 -28.31
C GLY A 267 -7.37 -0.60 -28.62
N ARG A 268 -7.93 0.61 -28.75
CA ARG A 268 -7.14 1.82 -29.03
C ARG A 268 -6.32 2.33 -27.84
N GLY A 269 -6.63 1.88 -26.62
CA GLY A 269 -5.91 2.29 -25.41
C GLY A 269 -6.20 3.72 -24.96
N GLY A 270 -7.33 4.31 -25.38
CA GLY A 270 -7.79 5.64 -24.99
C GLY A 270 -7.97 6.60 -26.16
N PHE A 271 -7.99 7.92 -25.87
CA PHE A 271 -8.17 8.99 -26.84
C PHE A 271 -7.07 10.06 -26.71
N PRO A 272 -5.88 9.86 -27.31
CA PRO A 272 -4.74 10.75 -27.13
C PRO A 272 -5.01 12.21 -27.50
N HIS A 273 -5.87 12.45 -28.51
CA HIS A 273 -6.26 13.79 -28.93
C HIS A 273 -7.13 14.54 -27.90
N LEU A 274 -7.67 13.83 -26.90
CA LEU A 274 -8.49 14.38 -25.82
C LEU A 274 -7.82 14.32 -24.46
N GLU A 275 -6.59 13.82 -24.36
CA GLU A 275 -5.94 13.52 -23.08
C GLU A 275 -5.94 14.72 -22.12
N ALA A 276 -5.53 15.89 -22.61
CA ALA A 276 -5.52 17.11 -21.81
C ALA A 276 -6.92 17.51 -21.30
N ARG A 277 -7.97 17.25 -22.09
CA ARG A 277 -9.35 17.55 -21.70
C ARG A 277 -9.88 16.52 -20.70
N ILE A 278 -9.60 15.24 -20.92
CA ILE A 278 -9.92 14.14 -20.00
C ILE A 278 -9.30 14.42 -18.64
N GLN A 279 -8.01 14.75 -18.60
CA GLN A 279 -7.28 15.06 -17.38
C GLN A 279 -7.87 16.28 -16.65
N ALA A 280 -8.34 17.30 -17.38
CA ALA A 280 -9.00 18.46 -16.79
C ALA A 280 -10.39 18.15 -16.21
N LEU A 281 -11.10 17.15 -16.75
CA LEU A 281 -12.44 16.75 -16.32
C LEU A 281 -12.44 15.68 -15.22
N GLU A 282 -11.34 14.93 -15.06
CA GLU A 282 -11.24 13.82 -14.12
C GLU A 282 -11.56 14.21 -12.66
N PRO A 283 -11.07 15.35 -12.10
CA PRO A 283 -11.41 15.74 -10.72
C PRO A 283 -12.91 16.02 -10.51
N LEU A 284 -13.57 16.59 -11.53
CA LEU A 284 -15.01 16.85 -11.50
C LEU A 284 -15.79 15.52 -11.52
N CYS A 285 -15.40 14.60 -12.41
CA CYS A 285 -16.03 13.29 -12.53
C CYS A 285 -15.81 12.44 -11.28
N GLN A 286 -14.61 12.47 -10.70
CA GLN A 286 -14.28 11.81 -9.44
C GLN A 286 -15.24 12.26 -8.34
N THR A 287 -15.39 13.58 -8.15
CA THR A 287 -16.28 14.13 -7.12
C THR A 287 -17.73 13.65 -7.32
N ALA A 288 -18.24 13.71 -8.56
CA ALA A 288 -19.61 13.32 -8.87
C ALA A 288 -19.84 11.80 -8.70
N ILE A 289 -18.91 10.97 -9.18
CA ILE A 289 -19.03 9.51 -9.07
C ILE A 289 -18.94 9.08 -7.62
N GLN A 290 -17.97 9.58 -6.86
CA GLN A 290 -17.82 9.20 -5.45
C GLN A 290 -19.06 9.55 -4.62
N LYS A 291 -19.69 10.69 -4.90
CA LYS A 291 -20.98 11.07 -4.30
C LYS A 291 -22.08 10.05 -4.58
N HIS A 292 -22.19 9.54 -5.81
CA HIS A 292 -23.22 8.54 -6.17
C HIS A 292 -22.84 7.12 -5.76
N TYR A 293 -21.55 6.80 -5.75
CA TYR A 293 -21.01 5.52 -5.32
C TYR A 293 -21.40 5.21 -3.86
N VAL A 294 -21.38 6.22 -2.99
CA VAL A 294 -21.92 6.12 -1.63
C VAL A 294 -23.35 5.58 -1.63
N ARG A 295 -24.19 5.89 -2.62
CA ARG A 295 -25.58 5.39 -2.70
C ARG A 295 -25.68 4.03 -3.37
N THR A 296 -24.91 3.80 -4.43
CA THR A 296 -24.97 2.57 -5.23
C THR A 296 -24.24 1.39 -4.58
N ARG A 297 -23.35 1.63 -3.61
CA ARG A 297 -22.68 0.57 -2.82
C ARG A 297 -23.63 -0.44 -2.18
N ARG A 298 -24.90 -0.07 -1.95
CA ARG A 298 -25.95 -0.97 -1.47
C ARG A 298 -26.24 -2.14 -2.41
N LEU A 299 -25.79 -2.05 -3.66
CA LEU A 299 -25.91 -3.09 -4.67
C LEU A 299 -24.77 -4.12 -4.58
N GLU A 300 -23.69 -3.77 -3.89
CA GLU A 300 -22.55 -4.65 -3.68
C GLU A 300 -22.88 -5.74 -2.66
N ARG A 301 -22.31 -6.92 -2.85
CA ARG A 301 -22.56 -8.08 -1.97
C ARG A 301 -21.25 -8.75 -1.58
N PRO A 302 -21.03 -9.05 -0.28
CA PRO A 302 -19.86 -9.81 0.12
C PRO A 302 -19.92 -11.22 -0.50
N ILE A 303 -18.83 -11.62 -1.17
CA ILE A 303 -18.65 -12.96 -1.73
C ILE A 303 -18.16 -13.93 -0.65
N ILE A 304 -17.47 -13.43 0.37
CA ILE A 304 -16.84 -14.26 1.40
C ILE A 304 -16.99 -13.63 2.79
N THR A 305 -17.02 -14.48 3.81
CA THR A 305 -17.05 -14.06 5.21
C THR A 305 -15.65 -14.06 5.84
N ARG A 306 -15.50 -13.31 6.94
CA ARG A 306 -14.26 -13.32 7.73
C ARG A 306 -13.90 -14.72 8.25
N ALA A 307 -14.89 -15.49 8.71
CA ALA A 307 -14.66 -16.83 9.24
C ALA A 307 -14.15 -17.80 8.17
N GLU A 308 -14.62 -17.67 6.92
CA GLU A 308 -14.07 -18.44 5.80
C GLU A 308 -12.61 -18.07 5.54
N LEU A 309 -12.26 -16.77 5.53
CA LEU A 309 -10.88 -16.33 5.34
C LEU A 309 -9.93 -16.83 6.44
N GLU A 310 -10.40 -16.87 7.69
CA GLU A 310 -9.64 -17.37 8.84
C GLU A 310 -9.34 -18.89 8.78
N THR A 311 -9.92 -19.62 7.82
CA THR A 311 -9.53 -21.02 7.55
C THR A 311 -8.18 -21.14 6.84
N PHE A 312 -7.68 -20.06 6.23
CA PHE A 312 -6.33 -20.04 5.68
C PHE A 312 -5.30 -19.96 6.82
N PRO A 313 -4.29 -20.85 6.86
CA PRO A 313 -3.35 -20.93 7.99
C PRO A 313 -2.31 -19.79 8.02
N GLY A 314 -2.21 -19.00 6.96
CA GLY A 314 -1.26 -17.89 6.83
C GLY A 314 -1.87 -16.51 7.08
N ASP A 315 -1.09 -15.48 6.76
CA ASP A 315 -1.56 -14.09 6.84
C ASP A 315 -2.47 -13.75 5.66
N VAL A 316 -3.38 -12.78 5.83
CA VAL A 316 -4.29 -12.32 4.77
C VAL A 316 -4.23 -10.81 4.62
N ALA A 317 -4.10 -10.33 3.38
CA ALA A 317 -4.08 -8.91 3.04
C ALA A 317 -4.86 -8.61 1.76
N ILE A 318 -5.08 -7.33 1.48
CA ILE A 318 -5.76 -6.84 0.27
C ILE A 318 -4.78 -6.07 -0.61
N PHE A 319 -4.84 -6.27 -1.91
CA PHE A 319 -4.26 -5.37 -2.91
C PHE A 319 -5.32 -5.00 -3.94
N THR A 320 -5.76 -3.75 -3.93
CA THR A 320 -6.95 -3.32 -4.68
C THR A 320 -6.71 -2.06 -5.50
N GLY A 321 -7.41 -1.98 -6.63
CA GLY A 321 -7.49 -0.77 -7.45
C GLY A 321 -8.41 0.30 -6.87
N ARG A 322 -9.20 0.00 -5.83
CA ARG A 322 -10.04 1.00 -5.15
C ARG A 322 -9.14 2.04 -4.46
N PRO A 323 -9.39 3.36 -4.63
CA PRO A 323 -8.70 4.39 -3.87
C PRO A 323 -9.06 4.31 -2.37
N PRO A 324 -8.30 4.98 -1.47
CA PRO A 324 -8.48 4.87 -0.02
C PRO A 324 -9.92 5.10 0.47
N GLU A 325 -10.62 6.07 -0.09
CA GLU A 325 -12.00 6.42 0.21
C GLU A 325 -12.99 5.32 -0.17
N GLU A 326 -12.76 4.61 -1.28
CA GLU A 326 -13.60 3.50 -1.73
C GLU A 326 -13.27 2.21 -0.98
N LEU A 327 -12.01 2.01 -0.59
CA LEU A 327 -11.61 0.93 0.32
C LEU A 327 -12.35 1.04 1.67
N LEU A 328 -12.51 2.26 2.20
CA LEU A 328 -13.28 2.48 3.42
C LEU A 328 -14.76 2.09 3.27
N LEU A 329 -15.35 2.31 2.09
CA LEU A 329 -16.72 1.90 1.78
C LEU A 329 -16.81 0.38 1.58
N ALA A 330 -15.81 -0.23 0.93
CA ALA A 330 -15.71 -1.68 0.78
C ALA A 330 -15.73 -2.39 2.14
N TYR A 331 -15.02 -1.86 3.14
CA TYR A 331 -15.05 -2.40 4.50
C TYR A 331 -16.43 -2.31 5.17
N GLN A 332 -17.26 -1.33 4.81
CA GLN A 332 -18.64 -1.27 5.30
C GLN A 332 -19.50 -2.37 4.69
N VAL A 333 -19.27 -2.71 3.41
CA VAL A 333 -19.95 -3.81 2.71
C VAL A 333 -19.50 -5.17 3.27
N LEU A 334 -18.20 -5.34 3.51
CA LEU A 334 -17.63 -6.58 4.04
C LEU A 334 -17.98 -6.82 5.51
N GLY A 335 -18.09 -5.76 6.31
CA GLY A 335 -18.28 -5.85 7.76
C GLY A 335 -17.01 -6.24 8.53
N PHE A 336 -15.85 -6.30 7.87
CA PHE A 336 -14.55 -6.55 8.49
C PHE A 336 -13.44 -5.80 7.77
N ARG A 337 -12.23 -5.78 8.35
CA ARG A 337 -11.05 -5.09 7.82
C ARG A 337 -9.86 -6.03 7.77
N LEU A 338 -9.03 -5.84 6.75
CA LEU A 338 -7.73 -6.49 6.59
C LEU A 338 -6.63 -5.43 6.39
N PRO A 339 -5.36 -5.76 6.58
CA PRO A 339 -4.26 -4.96 6.05
C PRO A 339 -4.40 -4.85 4.52
N ALA A 340 -4.16 -3.67 3.96
CA ALA A 340 -4.44 -3.42 2.56
C ALA A 340 -3.47 -2.42 1.95
N VAL A 341 -3.19 -2.61 0.66
CA VAL A 341 -2.64 -1.62 -0.25
C VAL A 341 -3.73 -1.24 -1.25
N SER A 342 -4.09 0.04 -1.30
CA SER A 342 -5.08 0.63 -2.20
C SER A 342 -4.41 1.44 -3.30
N ASP A 343 -5.18 1.92 -4.28
CA ASP A 343 -4.72 2.91 -5.27
C ASP A 343 -4.55 4.32 -4.64
N ALA A 344 -3.65 4.42 -3.68
CA ALA A 344 -3.35 5.67 -2.95
C ALA A 344 -2.33 6.54 -3.68
N ALA A 345 -1.58 5.98 -4.63
CA ALA A 345 -0.55 6.68 -5.40
C ALA A 345 -0.31 6.00 -6.75
N PRO A 346 0.15 6.73 -7.79
CA PRO A 346 0.33 6.16 -9.13
C PRO A 346 1.25 4.93 -9.22
N HIS A 347 2.27 4.85 -8.36
CA HIS A 347 3.20 3.70 -8.32
C HIS A 347 2.58 2.46 -7.66
N LEU A 348 1.48 2.60 -6.91
CA LEU A 348 0.76 1.47 -6.33
C LEU A 348 -0.36 0.92 -7.21
N ARG A 349 -0.74 1.67 -8.24
CA ARG A 349 -1.87 1.32 -9.08
C ARG A 349 -1.57 0.08 -9.91
N LYS A 350 -2.38 -0.97 -9.78
CA LYS A 350 -2.34 -2.14 -10.69
C LYS A 350 -2.33 -1.67 -12.16
N PRO A 351 -1.52 -2.25 -13.04
CA PRO A 351 -0.74 -3.49 -12.90
C PRO A 351 0.65 -3.34 -12.24
N ARG A 352 0.95 -2.20 -11.60
CA ARG A 352 2.24 -2.00 -10.93
C ARG A 352 2.48 -3.02 -9.79
N PRO A 353 3.64 -3.70 -9.72
CA PRO A 353 3.94 -4.73 -8.72
C PRO A 353 4.23 -4.22 -7.31
N GLU A 354 4.47 -2.92 -7.14
CA GLU A 354 4.99 -2.30 -5.91
C GLU A 354 4.10 -2.60 -4.70
N GLY A 355 2.77 -2.67 -4.89
CA GLY A 355 1.84 -3.02 -3.82
C GLY A 355 2.01 -4.46 -3.31
N LEU A 356 2.22 -5.43 -4.22
CA LEU A 356 2.49 -6.83 -3.86
C LEU A 356 3.84 -7.00 -3.20
N LEU A 357 4.87 -6.35 -3.74
CA LEU A 357 6.22 -6.36 -3.18
C LEU A 357 6.25 -5.80 -1.75
N GLN A 358 5.53 -4.70 -1.53
CA GLN A 358 5.36 -4.11 -0.22
C GLN A 358 4.64 -5.06 0.74
N LEU A 359 3.57 -5.72 0.30
CA LEU A 359 2.88 -6.72 1.11
C LEU A 359 3.82 -7.90 1.46
N ALA A 360 4.62 -8.38 0.51
CA ALA A 360 5.57 -9.46 0.75
C ALA A 360 6.62 -9.09 1.82
N ASP A 361 7.22 -7.89 1.74
CA ASP A 361 8.16 -7.39 2.75
C ASP A 361 7.47 -7.22 4.10
N ALA A 362 6.32 -6.56 4.09
CA ALA A 362 5.56 -6.23 5.29
C ALA A 362 5.10 -7.48 6.07
N PHE A 363 4.77 -8.56 5.40
CA PHE A 363 4.41 -9.80 6.08
C PHE A 363 5.60 -10.74 6.30
N ARG A 364 6.79 -10.37 5.79
CA ARG A 364 7.97 -11.25 5.69
C ARG A 364 7.61 -12.59 5.03
N ALA A 365 6.78 -12.50 4.00
CA ALA A 365 6.22 -13.66 3.31
C ALA A 365 7.33 -14.45 2.60
N SER A 366 7.32 -15.78 2.73
CA SER A 366 8.09 -16.67 1.86
C SER A 366 7.32 -17.03 0.60
N ARG A 367 5.99 -16.99 0.69
CA ARG A 367 5.09 -17.33 -0.38
C ARG A 367 3.95 -16.32 -0.40
N VAL A 368 3.63 -15.80 -1.57
CA VAL A 368 2.51 -14.89 -1.79
C VAL A 368 1.57 -15.51 -2.80
N ILE A 369 0.31 -15.70 -2.40
CA ILE A 369 -0.76 -16.19 -3.25
C ILE A 369 -1.67 -14.99 -3.52
N PHE A 370 -1.64 -14.44 -4.74
CA PHE A 370 -2.50 -13.32 -5.10
C PHE A 370 -3.73 -13.83 -5.85
N VAL A 371 -4.91 -13.57 -5.29
CA VAL A 371 -6.20 -13.90 -5.88
C VAL A 371 -6.79 -12.66 -6.55
N GLY A 372 -6.97 -12.73 -7.85
CA GLY A 372 -7.51 -11.64 -8.67
C GLY A 372 -8.46 -12.14 -9.76
N ASP A 373 -9.22 -11.22 -10.34
CA ASP A 373 -10.17 -11.48 -11.43
C ASP A 373 -9.88 -10.65 -12.69
N THR A 374 -8.74 -9.95 -12.74
CA THR A 374 -8.34 -9.14 -13.90
C THR A 374 -6.96 -9.48 -14.44
N CYS A 375 -6.70 -9.10 -15.70
CA CYS A 375 -5.35 -9.16 -16.29
C CYS A 375 -4.35 -8.24 -15.59
N ASP A 376 -4.80 -7.13 -15.02
CA ASP A 376 -3.94 -6.22 -14.26
C ASP A 376 -3.42 -6.89 -12.99
N ASP A 377 -4.22 -7.74 -12.34
CA ASP A 377 -3.79 -8.54 -11.18
C ASP A 377 -2.69 -9.54 -11.57
N ALA A 378 -2.92 -10.27 -12.66
CA ALA A 378 -1.98 -11.26 -13.17
C ALA A 378 -0.65 -10.59 -13.58
N SER A 379 -0.72 -9.42 -14.24
CA SER A 379 0.47 -8.66 -14.61
C SER A 379 1.23 -8.16 -13.38
N ALA A 380 0.53 -7.64 -12.37
CA ALA A 380 1.17 -7.16 -11.14
C ALA A 380 1.93 -8.28 -10.43
N LEU A 381 1.37 -9.49 -10.33
CA LEU A 381 2.09 -10.62 -9.72
C LEU A 381 3.26 -11.09 -10.56
N ARG A 382 3.11 -11.16 -11.89
CA ARG A 382 4.21 -11.55 -12.78
C ARG A 382 5.40 -10.60 -12.65
N ASP A 383 5.13 -9.30 -12.62
CA ASP A 383 6.16 -8.29 -12.46
C ASP A 383 6.77 -8.38 -11.05
N ALA A 384 5.97 -8.59 -10.00
CA ALA A 384 6.49 -8.79 -8.64
C ALA A 384 7.41 -10.01 -8.54
N ARG A 385 7.06 -11.11 -9.21
CA ARG A 385 7.88 -12.33 -9.33
C ARG A 385 9.21 -12.05 -10.03
N ALA A 386 9.19 -11.29 -11.12
CA ALA A 386 10.42 -10.89 -11.81
C ALA A 386 11.30 -9.99 -10.93
N LEU A 387 10.70 -9.12 -10.12
CA LEU A 387 11.45 -8.18 -9.30
C LEU A 387 12.01 -8.80 -8.01
N ASN A 388 11.33 -9.80 -7.46
CA ASN A 388 11.70 -10.50 -6.23
C ASN A 388 11.49 -12.03 -6.36
N PRO A 389 12.38 -12.73 -7.09
CA PRO A 389 12.22 -14.16 -7.38
C PRO A 389 12.42 -15.09 -6.18
N GLU A 390 12.94 -14.57 -5.06
CA GLU A 390 13.16 -15.34 -3.81
C GLU A 390 11.85 -15.64 -3.05
N VAL A 391 10.77 -14.92 -3.37
CA VAL A 391 9.43 -15.20 -2.85
C VAL A 391 8.75 -16.17 -3.82
N ASP A 392 8.09 -17.19 -3.27
CA ASP A 392 7.23 -18.08 -4.05
C ASP A 392 5.92 -17.36 -4.40
N TRP A 393 5.82 -16.83 -5.62
CA TRP A 393 4.65 -16.10 -6.09
C TRP A 393 3.70 -17.03 -6.83
N VAL A 394 2.45 -17.13 -6.38
CA VAL A 394 1.40 -17.92 -7.01
C VAL A 394 0.23 -17.02 -7.36
N PHE A 395 -0.17 -16.97 -8.63
CA PHE A 395 -1.41 -16.29 -9.02
C PHE A 395 -2.58 -17.28 -8.98
N ALA A 396 -3.72 -16.79 -8.54
CA ALA A 396 -4.95 -17.56 -8.50
C ALA A 396 -6.10 -16.75 -9.14
N ALA A 397 -6.46 -17.12 -10.36
CA ALA A 397 -7.53 -16.44 -11.09
C ALA A 397 -8.91 -16.94 -10.63
N VAL A 398 -9.80 -16.02 -10.30
CA VAL A 398 -11.21 -16.30 -9.98
C VAL A 398 -12.17 -15.56 -10.92
N GLY A 399 -13.46 -15.89 -10.83
CA GLY A 399 -14.47 -15.24 -11.65
C GLY A 399 -14.70 -15.89 -13.02
N PRO A 400 -15.60 -15.32 -13.84
CA PRO A 400 -16.01 -15.89 -15.12
C PRO A 400 -14.86 -15.96 -16.13
N ASP A 401 -14.01 -14.93 -16.17
CA ASP A 401 -12.94 -14.78 -17.16
C ASP A 401 -11.62 -15.43 -16.74
N ARG A 402 -11.59 -16.15 -15.61
CA ARG A 402 -10.40 -16.79 -15.03
C ARG A 402 -9.56 -17.60 -16.02
N GLN A 403 -10.20 -18.26 -17.00
CA GLN A 403 -9.51 -19.08 -18.00
C GLN A 403 -8.70 -18.25 -18.99
N TRP A 404 -9.10 -17.01 -19.22
CA TRP A 404 -8.40 -16.08 -20.11
C TRP A 404 -7.28 -15.33 -19.38
N ILE A 405 -7.45 -15.11 -18.07
CA ILE A 405 -6.50 -14.37 -17.24
C ILE A 405 -5.33 -15.25 -16.79
N ALA A 406 -5.62 -16.51 -16.42
CA ALA A 406 -4.63 -17.44 -15.88
C ALA A 406 -3.60 -17.87 -16.93
N ALA A 407 -2.33 -17.91 -16.55
CA ALA A 407 -1.25 -18.55 -17.30
C ALA A 407 -1.08 -20.02 -16.89
N GLU A 408 -0.22 -20.74 -17.61
CA GLU A 408 0.18 -22.10 -17.22
C GLU A 408 0.85 -22.11 -15.84
N GLY A 409 0.37 -22.97 -14.94
CA GLY A 409 0.82 -23.03 -13.54
C GLY A 409 0.00 -22.17 -12.57
N ASP A 410 -0.82 -21.24 -13.06
CA ASP A 410 -1.70 -20.46 -12.17
C ASP A 410 -2.86 -21.31 -11.66
N LEU A 411 -3.29 -21.02 -10.43
CA LEU A 411 -4.47 -21.65 -9.86
C LEU A 411 -5.72 -21.02 -10.45
N THR A 412 -6.77 -21.83 -10.63
CA THR A 412 -8.08 -21.32 -11.05
C THR A 412 -9.19 -21.91 -10.21
N ALA A 413 -10.20 -21.10 -9.93
CA ALA A 413 -11.49 -21.57 -9.39
C ALA A 413 -12.61 -20.57 -9.71
N PRO A 414 -13.89 -20.99 -9.68
CA PRO A 414 -15.00 -20.05 -9.88
C PRO A 414 -15.01 -18.92 -8.85
N ARG A 415 -14.76 -19.20 -7.56
CA ARG A 415 -14.75 -18.22 -6.47
C ARG A 415 -13.61 -18.49 -5.49
N LEU A 416 -13.26 -17.48 -4.71
CA LEU A 416 -12.24 -17.58 -3.64
C LEU A 416 -12.53 -18.72 -2.64
N ARG A 417 -13.79 -18.90 -2.24
CA ARG A 417 -14.20 -19.98 -1.30
C ARG A 417 -13.85 -21.39 -1.80
N ASP A 418 -13.77 -21.57 -3.12
CA ASP A 418 -13.44 -22.85 -3.74
C ASP A 418 -11.92 -23.10 -3.76
N LEU A 419 -11.12 -22.03 -3.61
CA LEU A 419 -9.66 -22.10 -3.49
C LEU A 419 -9.21 -22.36 -2.05
N LEU A 420 -9.84 -21.74 -1.05
CA LEU A 420 -9.36 -21.77 0.34
C LEU A 420 -9.04 -23.18 0.88
N PRO A 421 -9.88 -24.22 0.68
CA PRO A 421 -9.56 -25.58 1.15
C PRO A 421 -8.31 -26.16 0.49
N ARG A 422 -8.04 -25.79 -0.76
CA ARG A 422 -6.83 -26.20 -1.49
C ARG A 422 -5.62 -25.47 -0.90
N LEU A 423 -5.74 -24.16 -0.66
CA LEU A 423 -4.65 -23.36 -0.11
C LEU A 423 -4.27 -23.73 1.34
N ALA A 424 -5.23 -24.23 2.12
CA ALA A 424 -4.99 -24.71 3.48
C ALA A 424 -4.21 -26.05 3.55
N GLY A 425 -4.06 -26.75 2.42
CA GLY A 425 -3.46 -28.08 2.34
C GLY A 425 -1.94 -28.10 2.20
N GLY A 426 -1.20 -27.58 3.20
CA GLY A 426 0.24 -27.81 3.39
C GLY A 426 1.21 -27.40 2.26
N PRO A 427 2.53 -27.35 2.54
CA PRO A 427 3.54 -26.97 1.55
C PRO A 427 3.68 -28.06 0.48
N GLY A 428 3.43 -27.72 -0.79
CA GLY A 428 3.64 -28.65 -1.93
C GLY A 428 2.48 -28.79 -2.93
N LEU A 429 1.45 -27.94 -2.88
CA LEU A 429 0.64 -27.73 -4.09
C LEU A 429 1.49 -26.98 -5.13
N PRO A 430 1.38 -27.37 -6.42
CA PRO A 430 2.30 -26.98 -7.47
C PRO A 430 2.44 -25.47 -7.65
#